data_AF-A0AAN7H5Y3-F1
#
_entry.id   AF-A0AAN7H5Y3-F1
#
_cell.length_a   1.000
_cell.length_b   1.000
_cell.length_c   1.000
_cell.angle_alpha   90.00
_cell.angle_beta   90.00
_cell.angle_gamma   90.00
#
_symmetry.space_group_name_H-M   'P 1'
#
loop_
_entity.id
_entity.type
_entity.pdbx_description
1 polymer ?
#
loop_
_entity_poly.entity_id
_entity_poly.type
_entity_poly.pdbx_seq_one_letter_code
_entity_poly.pdbx_strand_id
1 'polypeptide(L)'
;MEARRGLRRIVPLGDAPDHATIDIIAIHGLGTESPRTWEFKKKGGGGVVNWLSDRDMLPAALPEARIFTYDWNANYFGDAPVQTLLGHADVLLGLVSEGRGSQTRPIIFVASCFGGLILAE
;
A
#
# COMPACT_ATOMS: atom_id res chain seq x y z
N MET A 1 -8.94 -18.46 -4.47
CA MET A 1 -9.46 -17.08 -4.49
C MET A 1 -8.30 -16.18 -4.82
N GLU A 2 -8.30 -15.55 -5.98
CA GLU A 2 -7.23 -14.62 -6.36
C GLU A 2 -7.40 -13.34 -5.52
N ALA A 3 -6.41 -13.02 -4.69
CA ALA A 3 -6.43 -11.80 -3.90
C ALA A 3 -6.53 -10.60 -4.85
N ARG A 4 -7.40 -9.64 -4.53
CA ARG A 4 -7.55 -8.40 -5.31
C ARG A 4 -6.23 -7.62 -5.26
N ARG A 5 -5.43 -7.73 -6.31
CA ARG A 5 -4.14 -7.02 -6.51
C ARG A 5 -4.36 -5.60 -7.02
N GLY A 6 -3.38 -4.73 -6.82
CA GLY A 6 -3.37 -3.35 -7.28
C GLY A 6 -3.33 -2.31 -6.16
N LEU A 7 -3.52 -1.05 -6.53
CA LEU A 7 -3.53 0.10 -5.62
C LEU A 7 -4.91 0.25 -4.98
N ARG A 8 -4.96 0.25 -3.65
CA ARG A 8 -6.22 0.26 -2.91
C ARG A 8 -6.18 1.27 -1.77
N ARG A 9 -7.13 2.21 -1.79
CA ARG A 9 -7.31 3.18 -0.69
C ARG A 9 -7.84 2.46 0.55
N ILE A 10 -7.18 2.67 1.68
CA ILE A 10 -7.60 2.15 3.00
C ILE A 10 -8.03 3.25 3.96
N VAL A 11 -7.58 4.50 3.73
CA VAL A 11 -8.01 5.69 4.50
C VAL A 11 -8.08 6.91 3.57
N PRO A 12 -9.09 7.78 3.68
CA PRO A 12 -10.38 7.52 4.33
C PRO A 12 -11.19 6.46 3.56
N LEU A 13 -12.12 5.79 4.26
CA LEU A 13 -13.06 4.87 3.63
C LEU A 13 -14.27 5.64 3.06
N GLY A 14 -14.73 5.26 1.87
CA GLY A 14 -15.87 5.89 1.20
C GLY A 14 -15.50 7.07 0.28
N ASP A 15 -16.50 7.71 -0.31
CA ASP A 15 -16.38 8.74 -1.34
C ASP A 15 -16.44 10.17 -0.79
N ALA A 16 -15.92 10.37 0.43
CA ALA A 16 -15.87 11.70 1.04
C ALA A 16 -15.11 12.69 0.14
N PRO A 17 -15.50 13.98 0.13
CA PRO A 17 -14.79 15.01 -0.62
C PRO A 17 -13.29 14.97 -0.29
N ASP A 18 -12.48 14.99 -1.34
CA ASP A 18 -11.04 14.81 -1.24
C ASP A 18 -10.37 16.11 -0.75
N HIS A 19 -10.31 16.28 0.56
CA HIS A 19 -9.57 17.36 1.23
C HIS A 19 -8.13 16.97 1.58
N ALA A 20 -7.65 15.84 1.08
CA ALA A 20 -6.39 15.32 1.53
C ALA A 20 -5.20 16.08 0.95
N THR A 21 -4.26 16.43 1.82
CA THR A 21 -3.08 17.24 1.50
C THR A 21 -1.86 16.38 1.15
N ILE A 22 -1.93 15.06 1.37
CA ILE A 22 -0.83 14.13 1.08
C ILE A 22 -1.35 12.72 0.75
N ASP A 23 -0.66 12.04 -0.16
CA ASP A 23 -0.86 10.62 -0.45
C ASP A 23 0.25 9.78 0.22
N ILE A 24 -0.13 8.66 0.82
CA ILE A 24 0.79 7.67 1.37
C ILE A 24 0.53 6.34 0.67
N ILE A 25 1.55 5.75 0.05
CA ILE A 25 1.44 4.48 -0.66
C ILE A 25 2.37 3.46 -0.01
N ALA A 26 1.77 2.43 0.59
CA ALA A 26 2.48 1.35 1.25
C ALA A 26 2.65 0.14 0.31
N ILE A 27 3.90 -0.27 0.07
CA ILE A 27 4.27 -1.34 -0.87
C ILE A 27 4.89 -2.51 -0.08
N HIS A 28 4.24 -3.67 -0.13
CA HIS A 28 4.72 -4.85 0.59
C HIS A 28 5.89 -5.54 -0.12
N GLY A 29 6.60 -6.41 0.61
CA GLY A 29 7.74 -7.18 0.10
C GLY A 29 7.37 -8.54 -0.48
N LEU A 30 8.38 -9.24 -1.01
CA LEU A 30 8.27 -10.59 -1.56
C LEU A 30 7.69 -11.57 -0.50
N GLY A 31 6.81 -12.48 -0.90
CA GLY A 31 6.19 -13.46 -0.02
C GLY A 31 5.21 -12.90 1.02
N THR A 32 4.85 -11.62 0.92
CA THR A 32 3.92 -10.95 1.85
C THR A 32 2.78 -10.28 1.10
N GLU A 33 1.79 -9.76 1.82
CA GLU A 33 0.64 -9.05 1.25
C GLU A 33 -0.03 -8.18 2.32
N SER A 34 -0.80 -7.18 1.89
CA SER A 34 -1.68 -6.45 2.80
C SER A 34 -2.92 -7.29 3.18
N PRO A 35 -3.47 -7.14 4.40
CA PRO A 35 -3.04 -6.21 5.45
C PRO A 35 -1.86 -6.71 6.28
N ARG A 36 -1.51 -8.00 6.19
CA ARG A 36 -0.62 -8.70 7.13
C ARG A 36 0.76 -8.06 7.29
N THR A 37 1.32 -7.51 6.22
CA THR A 37 2.60 -6.79 6.26
C THR A 37 2.60 -5.59 7.22
N TRP A 38 1.44 -4.97 7.42
CA TRP A 38 1.26 -3.73 8.18
C TRP A 38 0.65 -3.96 9.55
N GLU A 39 0.52 -5.22 9.96
CA GLU A 39 -0.10 -5.62 11.21
C GLU A 39 0.94 -5.90 12.30
N PHE A 40 0.75 -5.28 13.45
CA PHE A 40 1.45 -5.61 14.69
C PHE A 40 0.58 -6.51 15.56
N LYS A 41 1.10 -7.69 15.92
CA LYS A 41 0.45 -8.61 16.86
C LYS A 41 0.89 -8.27 18.29
N LYS A 42 -0.05 -7.85 19.14
CA LYS A 42 0.24 -7.55 20.55
C LYS A 42 0.59 -8.84 21.29
N LYS A 43 1.61 -8.78 22.15
CA LYS A 43 2.02 -9.90 23.01
C LYS A 43 0.87 -10.33 23.93
N GLY A 44 0.79 -11.62 24.26
CA GLY A 44 -0.16 -12.14 25.24
C GLY A 44 -1.62 -12.18 24.78
N GLY A 45 -1.90 -12.18 23.48
CA GLY A 45 -3.26 -12.30 22.94
C GLY A 45 -4.05 -10.99 22.87
N GLY A 46 -3.39 -9.83 23.05
CA GLY A 46 -4.04 -8.51 23.04
C GLY A 46 -4.58 -8.02 21.69
N GLY A 47 -4.66 -8.89 20.67
CA GLY A 47 -5.18 -8.58 19.34
C GLY A 47 -4.12 -8.12 18.33
N VAL A 48 -4.61 -7.69 17.17
CA VAL A 48 -3.82 -7.25 16.02
C VAL A 48 -4.16 -5.78 15.72
N VAL A 49 -3.14 -4.96 15.44
CA VAL A 49 -3.30 -3.56 15.06
C VAL A 49 -2.66 -3.34 13.70
N ASN A 50 -3.42 -2.83 12.73
CA ASN A 50 -2.86 -2.34 11.48
C ASN A 50 -2.56 -0.84 11.62
N TRP A 51 -1.29 -0.48 11.71
CA TRP A 51 -0.90 0.90 12.03
C TRP A 51 -1.18 1.89 10.89
N LEU A 52 -1.43 1.42 9.66
CA LEU A 52 -1.82 2.26 8.53
C LEU A 52 -3.27 2.72 8.61
N SER A 53 -4.16 1.96 9.27
CA SER A 53 -5.60 2.23 9.30
C SER A 53 -6.19 2.38 10.70
N ASP A 54 -5.45 2.04 11.75
CA ASP A 54 -5.88 2.25 13.13
C ASP A 54 -6.01 3.75 13.41
N ARG A 55 -7.18 4.17 13.89
CA ARG A 55 -7.53 5.59 14.10
C ARG A 55 -6.59 6.32 15.04
N ASP A 56 -5.93 5.59 15.95
CA ASP A 56 -5.05 6.14 16.99
C ASP A 56 -3.56 6.10 16.55
N MET A 57 -3.28 5.77 15.28
CA MET A 57 -1.93 5.60 14.71
C MET A 57 -1.66 6.57 13.55
N LEU A 58 -1.28 6.08 12.35
CA LEU A 58 -0.94 6.94 11.20
C LEU A 58 -2.07 7.91 10.82
N PRO A 59 -3.36 7.48 10.79
CA PRO A 59 -4.48 8.41 10.64
C PRO A 59 -4.55 9.54 11.68
N ALA A 60 -4.18 9.31 12.94
CA ALA A 60 -4.15 10.37 13.95
C ALA A 60 -2.97 11.34 13.73
N ALA A 61 -1.82 10.82 13.29
CA ALA A 61 -0.63 11.62 13.02
C ALA A 61 -0.79 12.48 11.76
N LEU A 62 -1.51 11.98 10.74
CA LEU A 62 -1.74 12.63 9.46
C LEU A 62 -3.24 12.54 9.08
N PRO A 63 -4.11 13.35 9.71
CA PRO A 63 -5.57 13.25 9.54
C PRO A 63 -6.05 13.59 8.12
N GLU A 64 -5.27 14.37 7.37
CA GLU A 64 -5.55 14.74 5.99
C GLU A 64 -4.80 13.87 4.97
N ALA A 65 -4.29 12.70 5.38
CA ALA A 65 -3.66 11.76 4.45
C ALA A 65 -4.69 10.85 3.78
N ARG A 66 -4.46 10.56 2.50
CA ARG A 66 -5.01 9.34 1.88
C ARG A 66 -3.95 8.25 1.97
N ILE A 67 -4.34 7.10 2.48
CA ILE A 67 -3.44 5.99 2.70
C ILE A 67 -3.88 4.86 1.78
N PHE A 68 -2.93 4.36 1.00
CA PHE A 68 -3.11 3.29 0.03
C PHE A 68 -2.17 2.13 0.34
N THR A 69 -2.60 0.93 0.01
CA THR A 69 -1.71 -0.23 -0.12
C THR A 69 -1.62 -0.61 -1.59
N TYR A 70 -0.41 -0.92 -2.06
CA TYR A 70 -0.19 -1.53 -3.37
C TYR A 70 0.15 -3.01 -3.19
N ASP A 71 -0.78 -3.88 -3.60
CA ASP A 71 -0.62 -5.33 -3.54
C ASP A 71 -0.23 -5.90 -4.91
N TRP A 72 0.96 -6.47 -5.03
CA TRP A 72 1.50 -7.06 -6.27
C TRP A 72 1.66 -8.58 -6.12
N ASN A 73 1.93 -9.30 -7.22
CA ASN A 73 2.16 -10.75 -7.14
C ASN A 73 3.53 -11.04 -6.52
N ALA A 74 3.59 -11.11 -5.19
CA ALA A 74 4.81 -11.39 -4.45
C ALA A 74 5.10 -12.90 -4.28
N ASN A 75 4.39 -13.79 -4.98
CA ASN A 75 4.65 -15.22 -4.91
C ASN A 75 6.03 -15.54 -5.49
N TYR A 76 6.78 -16.40 -4.81
CA TYR A 76 8.12 -16.82 -5.23
C TYR A 76 8.27 -18.35 -5.28
N PHE A 77 7.24 -19.09 -4.87
CA PHE A 77 7.22 -20.55 -4.81
C PHE A 77 6.00 -21.08 -5.57
N GLY A 78 6.19 -22.12 -6.39
CA GLY A 78 5.12 -22.86 -7.08
C GLY A 78 4.44 -22.15 -8.25
N ASP A 79 4.24 -20.82 -8.14
CA ASP A 79 3.56 -19.94 -9.10
C ASP A 79 4.22 -18.56 -9.13
N ALA A 80 5.54 -18.53 -9.28
CA ALA A 80 6.29 -17.28 -9.37
C ALA A 80 5.82 -16.48 -10.61
N PRO A 81 5.63 -15.15 -10.50
CA PRO A 81 5.25 -14.34 -11.64
C PRO A 81 6.33 -14.42 -12.71
N VAL A 82 5.89 -14.52 -13.97
CA VAL A 82 6.76 -14.30 -15.15
C VAL A 82 7.06 -12.81 -15.33
N GLN A 83 6.34 -11.94 -14.61
CA GLN A 83 6.49 -10.49 -14.66
C GLN A 83 7.82 -10.06 -14.03
N THR A 84 8.52 -9.17 -14.72
CA THR A 84 9.77 -8.56 -14.24
C THR A 84 9.49 -7.50 -13.19
N LEU A 85 10.52 -7.12 -12.43
CA LEU A 85 10.49 -5.95 -11.54
C LEU A 85 9.99 -4.69 -12.27
N LEU A 86 10.55 -4.40 -13.44
CA LEU A 86 10.12 -3.28 -14.30
C LEU A 86 8.63 -3.38 -14.66
N GLY A 87 8.14 -4.58 -14.97
CA GLY A 87 6.71 -4.78 -15.23
C GLY A 87 5.83 -4.47 -14.02
N HIS A 88 6.28 -4.74 -12.79
CA HIS A 88 5.56 -4.33 -11.59
C HIS A 88 5.62 -2.81 -11.37
N ALA A 89 6.78 -2.19 -11.64
CA ALA A 89 6.96 -0.75 -11.56
C ALA A 89 6.05 0.01 -12.55
N ASP A 90 5.97 -0.43 -13.80
CA ASP A 90 5.09 0.14 -14.84
C ASP A 90 3.61 0.09 -14.40
N VAL A 91 3.18 -1.03 -13.81
CA VAL A 91 1.82 -1.17 -13.29
C VAL A 91 1.57 -0.23 -12.12
N LEU A 92 2.51 -0.13 -11.17
CA LEU A 92 2.41 0.81 -10.05
C LEU A 92 2.32 2.25 -10.56
N LEU A 93 3.22 2.65 -11.47
CA LEU A 93 3.25 3.99 -12.06
C LEU A 93 1.94 4.32 -12.77
N GLY A 94 1.42 3.40 -13.58
CA GLY A 94 0.14 3.56 -14.27
C GLY A 94 -1.02 3.79 -13.32
N LEU A 95 -1.14 2.97 -12.27
CA LEU A 95 -2.20 3.10 -11.26
C LEU A 95 -2.09 4.39 -10.45
N VAL A 96 -0.87 4.80 -10.08
CA VAL A 96 -0.64 6.07 -9.36
C VAL A 96 -0.96 7.26 -10.24
N SER A 97 -0.55 7.24 -11.52
CA SER A 97 -0.82 8.29 -12.48
C SER A 97 -2.33 8.46 -12.72
N GLU A 98 -3.04 7.36 -12.96
CA GLU A 98 -4.48 7.35 -13.14
C GLU A 98 -5.22 7.85 -11.90
N GLY A 99 -4.88 7.34 -10.71
CA GLY A 99 -5.52 7.73 -9.45
C GLY A 99 -5.25 9.17 -9.02
N ARG A 100 -4.20 9.80 -9.56
CA ARG A 100 -3.85 11.20 -9.27
C ARG A 100 -4.47 12.17 -10.26
N GLY A 101 -4.61 11.81 -11.53
CA GLY A 101 -5.07 12.74 -12.56
C GLY A 101 -4.24 14.03 -12.55
N SER A 102 -4.89 15.18 -12.30
CA SER A 102 -4.23 16.50 -12.24
C SER A 102 -3.73 16.91 -10.85
N GLN A 103 -3.84 16.04 -9.84
CA GLN A 103 -3.47 16.37 -8.46
C GLN A 103 -1.94 16.46 -8.28
N THR A 104 -1.48 17.52 -7.61
CA THR A 104 -0.04 17.81 -7.41
C THR A 104 0.44 17.61 -5.98
N ARG A 105 -0.43 17.15 -5.06
CA ARG A 105 -0.08 16.91 -3.66
C ARG A 105 1.11 15.95 -3.50
N PRO A 106 1.96 16.11 -2.49
CA PRO A 106 3.10 15.22 -2.27
C PRO A 106 2.67 13.76 -2.06
N ILE A 107 3.61 12.84 -2.35
CA ILE A 107 3.47 11.40 -2.08
C ILE A 107 4.58 10.97 -1.14
N ILE A 108 4.24 10.18 -0.13
CA ILE A 108 5.19 9.41 0.67
C ILE A 108 5.03 7.93 0.31
N PHE A 109 6.13 7.29 -0.06
CA PHE A 109 6.15 5.85 -0.24
C PHE A 109 6.69 5.16 1.03
N VAL A 110 6.00 4.12 1.48
CA VAL A 110 6.46 3.23 2.54
C VAL A 110 6.67 1.85 1.92
N ALA A 111 7.90 1.57 1.52
CA ALA A 111 8.24 0.32 0.85
C ALA A 111 8.97 -0.64 1.80
N SER A 112 8.51 -1.88 1.87
CA SER A 112 9.12 -2.93 2.70
C SER A 112 9.91 -3.91 1.86
N CYS A 113 11.17 -4.15 2.22
CA CYS A 113 12.03 -5.17 1.61
C CYS A 113 12.03 -5.07 0.07
N PHE A 114 11.66 -6.16 -0.64
CA PHE A 114 11.65 -6.23 -2.10
C PHE A 114 10.69 -5.22 -2.76
N GLY A 115 9.68 -4.73 -2.03
CA GLY A 115 8.80 -3.66 -2.52
C GLY A 115 9.56 -2.35 -2.79
N GLY A 116 10.72 -2.15 -2.14
CA GLY A 116 11.58 -1.01 -2.41
C GLY A 116 12.26 -1.06 -3.78
N LEU A 117 12.48 -2.25 -4.33
CA LEU A 117 13.03 -2.39 -5.68
C LEU A 117 11.98 -2.05 -6.73
N ILE A 118 10.73 -2.45 -6.54
CA ILE A 118 9.62 -2.06 -7.44
C ILE A 118 9.46 -0.54 -7.49
N LEU A 119 9.71 0.15 -6.38
CA LEU A 119 9.67 1.61 -6.34
C LEU A 119 10.86 2.29 -7.03
N ALA A 120 12.01 1.61 -7.08
CA ALA A 120 13.27 2.18 -7.57
C ALA A 120 13.46 2.04 -9.09
N GLU A 121 12.87 1.00 -9.70
CA GLU A 121 12.85 0.75 -11.14
C GLU A 121 11.87 1.70 -11.86
#